data_AF-A0A7M1VPP5-F1
#
_entry.id   AF-A0A7M1VPP5-F1
#
_cell.length_a   1.000
_cell.length_b   1.000
_cell.length_c   1.000
_cell.angle_alpha   90.00
_cell.angle_beta   90.00
_cell.angle_gamma   90.00
#
_symmetry.space_group_name_H-M   'P 1'
#
loop_
_entity.id
_entity.type
_entity.pdbx_description
1 polymer ?
#
loop_
_entity_poly.entity_id
_entity_poly.type
_entity_poly.pdbx_seq_one_letter_code
_entity_poly.pdbx_strand_id
1 'polypeptide(L)'
;MKLSNLQSKRIDCILVWGHGIHYLEDILELIRGHDGFNIIKIEKHVPKNLKKFVKEMYSYDYAPFWHLKEKTKYLNTTKKEVCFIFVENIKPNEDYLDEGEFRHIESLTLKAFKEELRDKFNPYLDGVRTHNHVIHATDSESQTNHMLKYLGYESGVEAIKRSKKIIETPYYLKSASLAKIKSINIDNLYCSVVSGESWDNFDKKTVPIQESPQFLGLTQNMDIYISYIKKYRGGALQEDYNVKRFQELSKSFEYLSPPYENSYVLVSLNDDKYVILDGLHRACYHFIKGNREIKVCQITN
;
A
#
# COMPACT_ATOMS: atom_id res chain seq x y z
N MET A 1 39.18 -7.30 4.75
CA MET A 1 37.99 -7.75 5.49
C MET A 1 36.84 -6.84 5.08
N LYS A 2 35.99 -7.27 4.12
CA LYS A 2 34.84 -6.46 3.66
C LYS A 2 33.80 -6.49 4.76
N LEU A 3 33.56 -5.35 5.40
CA LEU A 3 32.32 -5.13 6.15
C LEU A 3 31.18 -5.42 5.18
N SER A 4 30.48 -6.54 5.38
CA SER A 4 29.24 -6.79 4.67
C SER A 4 28.32 -5.61 4.98
N ASN A 5 28.05 -4.76 3.98
CA ASN A 5 26.99 -3.77 4.06
C ASN A 5 25.73 -4.55 4.44
N LEU A 6 25.32 -4.45 5.71
CA LEU A 6 23.97 -4.74 6.11
C LEU A 6 23.12 -3.77 5.30
N GLN A 7 22.60 -4.23 4.15
CA GLN A 7 21.71 -3.41 3.33
C GLN A 7 20.51 -3.05 4.23
N SER A 8 20.48 -1.81 4.70
CA SER A 8 19.33 -1.30 5.43
C SER A 8 18.17 -1.25 4.46
N LYS A 9 17.08 -1.94 4.80
CA LYS A 9 15.82 -1.77 4.10
C LYS A 9 15.47 -0.29 4.03
N ARG A 10 14.83 0.14 2.94
CA ARG A 10 14.36 1.52 2.77
C ARG A 10 12.94 1.55 2.23
N ILE A 11 12.29 2.70 2.31
CA ILE A 11 10.97 2.91 1.72
C ILE A 11 11.09 3.67 0.41
N ASP A 12 10.58 3.05 -0.64
CA ASP A 12 10.53 3.61 -1.98
C ASP A 12 9.08 3.87 -2.42
N CYS A 13 8.91 4.73 -3.42
CA CYS A 13 7.60 5.03 -3.99
C CYS A 13 7.59 4.85 -5.51
N ILE A 14 6.54 4.19 -6.00
CA ILE A 14 6.18 4.10 -7.41
C ILE A 14 4.87 4.88 -7.59
N LEU A 15 4.93 5.95 -8.38
CA LEU A 15 3.79 6.77 -8.79
C LEU A 15 3.27 6.30 -10.14
N VAL A 16 1.99 5.91 -10.20
CA VAL A 16 1.26 5.62 -11.43
C VAL A 16 0.51 6.87 -11.87
N TRP A 17 0.80 7.34 -13.08
CA TRP A 17 0.14 8.52 -13.66
C TRP A 17 -1.28 8.20 -14.13
N GLY A 18 -2.12 9.22 -14.34
CA GLY A 18 -3.55 9.04 -14.63
C GLY A 18 -3.88 8.21 -15.87
N HIS A 19 -3.05 8.28 -16.89
CA HIS A 19 -3.17 7.47 -18.11
C HIS A 19 -2.67 6.03 -17.93
N GLY A 20 -2.09 5.69 -16.78
CA GLY A 20 -1.62 4.36 -16.42
C GLY A 20 -2.50 3.65 -15.40
N ILE A 21 -3.52 4.33 -14.84
CA ILE A 21 -4.34 3.79 -13.74
C ILE A 21 -5.08 2.51 -14.15
N HIS A 22 -5.41 2.32 -15.42
CA HIS A 22 -6.04 1.07 -15.88
C HIS A 22 -5.11 -0.14 -15.82
N TYR A 23 -3.79 0.06 -15.75
CA TYR A 23 -2.79 -1.00 -15.51
C TYR A 23 -2.49 -1.23 -14.02
N LEU A 24 -3.15 -0.53 -13.10
CA LEU A 24 -2.77 -0.54 -11.68
C LEU A 24 -2.71 -1.95 -11.08
N GLU A 25 -3.69 -2.82 -11.38
CA GLU A 25 -3.68 -4.18 -10.82
C GLU A 25 -2.52 -5.02 -11.37
N ASP A 26 -2.20 -4.91 -12.66
CA ASP A 26 -1.07 -5.61 -13.27
C ASP A 26 0.27 -5.13 -12.71
N ILE A 27 0.40 -3.82 -12.44
CA ILE A 27 1.57 -3.23 -11.78
C ILE A 27 1.71 -3.76 -10.36
N LEU A 28 0.61 -3.82 -9.59
CA LEU A 28 0.62 -4.36 -8.23
C LEU A 28 0.99 -5.84 -8.22
N GLU A 29 0.51 -6.64 -9.17
CA GLU A 29 0.87 -8.06 -9.29
C GLU A 29 2.36 -8.25 -9.59
N LEU A 30 2.97 -7.40 -10.43
CA LEU A 30 4.41 -7.45 -10.66
C LEU A 30 5.21 -7.08 -9.43
N ILE A 31 4.79 -6.05 -8.68
CA ILE A 31 5.44 -5.69 -7.42
C ILE A 31 5.35 -6.85 -6.42
N ARG A 32 4.18 -7.47 -6.29
CA ARG A 32 3.96 -8.65 -5.41
C ARG A 32 4.79 -9.87 -5.84
N GLY A 33 5.07 -10.01 -7.13
CA GLY A 33 5.89 -11.08 -7.68
C GLY A 33 7.40 -10.87 -7.50
N HIS A 34 7.84 -9.66 -7.18
CA HIS A 34 9.25 -9.36 -7.00
C HIS A 34 9.70 -9.59 -5.55
N ASP A 35 10.73 -10.40 -5.38
CA ASP A 35 11.33 -10.79 -4.10
C ASP A 35 12.07 -9.68 -3.33
N GLY A 36 12.00 -8.45 -3.83
CA GLY A 36 12.72 -7.26 -3.36
C GLY A 36 11.79 -6.22 -2.75
N PHE A 37 10.47 -6.37 -2.92
CA PHE A 37 9.49 -5.37 -2.54
C PHE A 37 8.35 -5.96 -1.72
N ASN A 38 7.95 -5.25 -0.66
CA ASN A 38 6.68 -5.47 0.01
C ASN A 38 5.83 -4.20 -0.11
N ILE A 39 4.61 -4.29 -0.63
CA ILE A 39 3.71 -3.13 -0.66
C ILE A 39 3.29 -2.79 0.78
N ILE A 40 3.55 -1.56 1.20
CA ILE A 40 3.18 -1.05 2.53
C ILE A 40 1.87 -0.28 2.44
N LYS A 41 1.75 0.57 1.41
CA LYS A 41 0.64 1.52 1.31
C LYS A 41 0.38 1.88 -0.14
N ILE A 42 -0.90 1.99 -0.48
CA ILE A 42 -1.41 2.42 -1.77
C ILE A 42 -2.28 3.65 -1.50
N GLU A 43 -2.02 4.76 -2.18
CA GLU A 43 -2.77 6.00 -1.97
C GLU A 43 -3.07 6.68 -3.31
N LYS A 44 -4.34 6.90 -3.59
CA LYS A 44 -4.79 7.67 -4.74
C LYS A 44 -4.91 9.14 -4.37
N HIS A 45 -4.61 9.99 -5.34
CA HIS A 45 -4.63 11.43 -5.17
C HIS A 45 -5.17 12.12 -6.42
N VAL A 46 -5.91 13.21 -6.22
CA VAL A 46 -6.37 14.12 -7.27
C VAL A 46 -5.60 15.44 -7.14
N PRO A 47 -4.58 15.68 -7.97
CA PRO A 47 -3.84 16.93 -7.92
C PRO A 47 -4.74 18.12 -8.28
N LYS A 48 -4.84 19.11 -7.38
CA LYS A 48 -5.56 20.37 -7.65
C LYS A 48 -5.02 21.09 -8.88
N ASN A 49 -3.70 21.08 -9.06
CA ASN A 49 -3.01 21.65 -10.21
C ASN A 49 -1.91 20.70 -10.68
N LEU A 50 -2.16 20.06 -11.83
CA LEU A 50 -1.28 19.03 -12.38
C LEU A 50 0.12 19.56 -12.73
N LYS A 51 0.23 20.80 -13.22
CA LYS A 51 1.54 21.43 -13.52
C LYS A 51 2.38 21.61 -12.26
N LYS A 52 1.76 22.13 -11.18
CA LYS A 52 2.44 22.27 -9.88
C LYS A 52 2.81 20.91 -9.30
N PHE A 53 1.92 19.94 -9.41
CA PHE A 53 2.17 18.57 -8.95
C PHE A 53 3.35 17.92 -9.67
N VAL A 54 3.40 17.99 -11.01
CA VAL A 54 4.55 17.49 -11.78
C VAL A 54 5.83 18.20 -11.34
N LYS A 55 5.80 19.53 -11.16
CA LYS A 55 6.98 20.25 -10.65
C LYS A 55 7.43 19.73 -9.27
N GLU A 56 6.49 19.42 -8.38
CA GLU A 56 6.79 18.90 -7.04
C GLU A 56 7.43 17.50 -7.11
N MET A 57 6.85 16.57 -7.88
CA MET A 57 7.36 15.20 -7.99
C MET A 57 8.76 15.14 -8.59
N TYR A 58 9.09 16.09 -9.48
CA TYR A 58 10.38 16.20 -10.15
C TYR A 58 11.31 17.23 -9.49
N SER A 59 10.94 17.80 -8.33
CA SER A 59 11.75 18.85 -7.68
C SER A 59 13.07 18.35 -7.12
N TYR A 60 13.16 17.04 -6.88
CA TYR A 60 14.36 16.33 -6.42
C TYR A 60 15.10 15.61 -7.54
N ASP A 61 14.66 15.75 -8.80
CA ASP A 61 15.44 15.25 -9.92
C ASP A 61 16.66 16.15 -10.12
N TYR A 62 17.84 15.53 -10.21
CA TYR A 62 19.12 16.22 -10.34
C TYR A 62 19.26 17.00 -11.67
N ALA A 63 18.37 16.74 -12.63
CA ALA A 63 18.31 17.45 -13.90
C ALA A 63 17.51 18.76 -13.79
N PRO A 64 18.00 19.89 -14.35
CA PRO A 64 17.25 21.13 -14.36
C PRO A 64 15.86 21.01 -14.98
N PHE A 65 14.88 21.69 -14.39
CA PHE A 65 13.45 21.57 -14.76
C PHE A 65 13.16 21.86 -16.26
N TRP A 66 13.98 22.67 -16.93
CA TRP A 66 13.82 22.90 -18.37
C TRP A 66 14.03 21.63 -19.21
N HIS A 67 14.94 20.74 -18.83
CA HIS A 67 15.13 19.42 -19.48
C HIS A 67 13.96 18.47 -19.21
N LEU A 68 13.25 18.66 -18.09
CA LEU A 68 12.10 17.83 -17.71
C LEU A 68 10.80 18.32 -18.35
N LYS A 69 10.72 19.59 -18.77
CA LYS A 69 9.49 20.20 -19.31
C LYS A 69 8.99 19.52 -20.59
N GLU A 70 9.89 19.13 -21.49
CA GLU A 70 9.50 18.40 -22.71
C GLU A 70 9.08 16.96 -22.37
N LYS A 71 9.87 16.28 -21.53
CA LYS A 71 9.61 14.92 -21.08
C LYS A 71 8.33 14.77 -20.26
N THR A 72 7.84 15.84 -19.63
CA THR A 72 6.63 15.81 -18.79
C THR A 72 5.43 16.50 -19.45
N LYS A 73 5.57 17.02 -20.67
CA LYS A 73 4.51 17.78 -21.34
C LYS A 73 3.21 16.98 -21.48
N TYR A 74 3.33 15.69 -21.82
CA TYR A 74 2.21 14.77 -22.03
C TYR A 74 1.38 14.57 -20.75
N LEU A 75 2.00 14.68 -19.55
CA LEU A 75 1.29 14.49 -18.29
C LEU A 75 0.17 15.52 -18.11
N ASN A 76 0.32 16.73 -18.64
CA ASN A 76 -0.68 17.79 -18.51
C ASN A 76 -2.03 17.48 -19.20
N THR A 77 -2.06 16.51 -20.11
CA THR A 77 -3.27 16.08 -20.82
C THR A 77 -3.86 14.79 -20.26
N THR A 78 -3.25 14.21 -19.22
CA THR A 78 -3.72 12.97 -18.60
C THR A 78 -4.81 13.24 -17.57
N LYS A 79 -5.57 12.19 -17.20
CA LYS A 79 -6.55 12.27 -16.11
C LYS A 79 -5.87 12.80 -14.85
N LYS A 80 -6.50 13.73 -14.14
CA LYS A 80 -6.02 14.30 -12.86
C LYS A 80 -6.20 13.32 -11.70
N GLU A 81 -5.78 12.09 -11.87
CA GLU A 81 -5.78 11.05 -10.85
C GLU A 81 -4.41 10.40 -10.91
N VAL A 82 -3.79 10.16 -9.77
CA VAL A 82 -2.52 9.44 -9.66
C VAL A 82 -2.61 8.45 -8.52
N CYS A 83 -1.78 7.41 -8.55
CA CYS A 83 -1.71 6.43 -7.47
C CYS A 83 -0.26 6.28 -7.01
N PHE A 84 -0.01 6.56 -5.74
CA PHE A 84 1.24 6.29 -5.05
C PHE A 84 1.21 4.86 -4.52
N ILE A 85 2.30 4.12 -4.75
CA ILE A 85 2.51 2.78 -4.22
C ILE A 85 3.83 2.82 -3.44
N PHE A 86 3.72 2.81 -2.11
CA PHE A 86 4.86 2.79 -1.21
C PHE A 86 5.27 1.35 -0.92
N VAL A 87 6.55 1.05 -1.10
CA VAL A 87 7.11 -0.30 -0.94
C VAL A 87 8.25 -0.31 0.08
N GLU A 88 8.30 -1.36 0.90
CA GLU A 88 9.52 -1.73 1.62
C GLU A 88 10.45 -2.36 0.60
N ASN A 89 11.54 -1.68 0.28
CA ASN A 89 12.62 -2.23 -0.54
C ASN A 89 13.58 -2.98 0.38
N ILE A 90 13.48 -4.31 0.35
CA ILE A 90 14.23 -5.21 1.23
C ILE A 90 15.61 -5.59 0.67
N LYS A 91 15.86 -5.28 -0.61
CA LYS A 91 17.12 -5.54 -1.31
C LYS A 91 17.51 -4.33 -2.14
N PRO A 92 17.76 -3.15 -1.55
CA PRO A 92 17.91 -1.92 -2.32
C PRO A 92 19.11 -1.92 -3.26
N ASN A 93 20.18 -2.65 -2.92
CA ASN A 93 21.42 -2.68 -3.70
C ASN A 93 21.87 -1.28 -4.13
N GLU A 94 22.23 -0.48 -3.13
CA GLU A 94 22.56 0.93 -3.36
C GLU A 94 23.93 1.10 -3.99
N ASP A 95 24.00 1.98 -4.97
CA ASP A 95 25.25 2.39 -5.62
C ASP A 95 25.22 3.90 -5.92
N TYR A 96 26.41 4.47 -6.11
CA TYR A 96 26.56 5.84 -6.55
C TYR A 96 26.46 5.91 -8.06
N LEU A 97 25.48 6.65 -8.57
CA LEU A 97 25.30 6.89 -9.98
C LEU A 97 25.61 8.36 -10.32
N ASP A 98 25.92 8.60 -11.60
CA ASP A 98 26.38 9.89 -12.16
C ASP A 98 27.78 10.34 -11.69
N GLU A 99 28.27 11.46 -12.25
CA GLU A 99 29.60 12.01 -12.00
C GLU A 99 29.55 13.43 -11.40
N GLY A 100 30.62 13.83 -10.71
CA GLY A 100 30.76 15.19 -10.18
C GLY A 100 29.68 15.59 -9.17
N GLU A 101 29.12 16.80 -9.31
CA GLU A 101 28.10 17.35 -8.41
C GLU A 101 26.73 16.66 -8.53
N PHE A 102 26.51 15.88 -9.58
CA PHE A 102 25.27 15.12 -9.80
C PHE A 102 25.32 13.72 -9.19
N ARG A 103 26.46 13.33 -8.61
CA ARG A 103 26.63 12.00 -8.04
C ARG A 103 25.70 11.77 -6.84
N HIS A 104 24.89 10.72 -6.89
CA HIS A 104 23.92 10.41 -5.84
C HIS A 104 23.71 8.90 -5.66
N ILE A 105 23.13 8.53 -4.51
CA ILE A 105 22.85 7.13 -4.17
C ILE A 105 21.47 6.76 -4.72
N GLU A 106 21.42 5.73 -5.58
CA GLU A 106 20.18 5.14 -6.11
C GLU A 106 20.04 3.68 -5.68
N SER A 107 18.80 3.17 -5.60
CA SER A 107 18.56 1.72 -5.53
C SER A 107 18.63 1.10 -6.93
N LEU A 108 19.64 0.26 -7.17
CA LEU A 108 19.75 -0.45 -8.45
C LEU A 108 18.58 -1.42 -8.68
N THR A 109 18.05 -2.01 -7.60
CA THR A 109 16.88 -2.90 -7.66
C THR A 109 15.63 -2.15 -8.13
N LEU A 110 15.33 -0.99 -7.54
CA LEU A 110 14.19 -0.20 -7.98
C LEU A 110 14.41 0.40 -9.38
N LYS A 111 15.64 0.77 -9.72
CA LYS A 111 15.97 1.25 -11.06
C LYS A 111 15.70 0.20 -12.13
N ALA A 112 16.17 -1.03 -11.92
CA ALA A 112 15.92 -2.15 -12.82
C ALA A 112 14.41 -2.45 -12.94
N PHE A 113 13.71 -2.51 -11.81
CA PHE A 113 12.27 -2.77 -11.80
C PHE A 113 11.46 -1.63 -12.45
N LYS A 114 11.87 -0.37 -12.27
CA LYS A 114 11.30 0.81 -12.96
C LYS A 114 11.39 0.63 -14.48
N GLU A 115 12.52 0.14 -15.00
CA GLU A 115 12.67 -0.12 -16.43
C GLU A 115 11.82 -1.30 -16.91
N GLU A 116 11.70 -2.37 -16.13
CA GLU A 116 10.78 -3.49 -16.44
C GLU A 116 9.32 -3.02 -16.56
N LEU A 117 8.85 -2.22 -15.60
CA LEU A 117 7.50 -1.64 -15.66
C LEU A 117 7.32 -0.74 -16.88
N ARG A 118 8.35 0.04 -17.22
CA ARG A 118 8.31 0.93 -18.40
C ARG A 118 8.27 0.14 -19.70
N ASP A 119 9.04 -0.92 -19.82
CA ASP A 119 9.03 -1.80 -21.00
C ASP A 119 7.67 -2.48 -21.18
N LYS A 120 7.00 -2.82 -20.08
CA LYS A 120 5.70 -3.49 -20.14
C LYS A 120 4.52 -2.56 -20.38
N PHE A 121 4.55 -1.35 -19.81
CA PHE A 121 3.35 -0.49 -19.76
C PHE A 121 3.46 0.82 -20.53
N ASN A 122 4.66 1.30 -20.86
CA ASN A 122 4.75 2.53 -21.66
C ASN A 122 4.27 2.26 -23.09
N PRO A 123 3.65 3.25 -23.75
CA PRO A 123 3.33 3.14 -25.16
C PRO A 123 4.59 3.00 -26.03
N TYR A 124 4.46 2.27 -27.13
CA TYR A 124 5.47 2.15 -28.17
C TYR A 124 4.99 2.85 -29.44
N LEU A 125 5.93 3.49 -30.14
CA LEU A 125 5.72 4.07 -31.45
C LEU A 125 6.80 3.50 -32.37
N ASP A 126 6.39 2.87 -33.49
CA ASP A 126 7.30 2.24 -34.46
C ASP A 126 8.31 1.26 -33.82
N GLY A 127 7.85 0.50 -32.82
CA GLY A 127 8.68 -0.47 -32.08
C GLY A 127 9.62 0.16 -31.04
N VAL A 128 9.60 1.48 -30.88
CA VAL A 128 10.42 2.19 -29.88
C VAL A 128 9.56 2.65 -28.71
N ARG A 129 10.01 2.38 -27.49
CA ARG A 129 9.35 2.81 -26.26
C ARG A 129 9.33 4.33 -26.20
N THR A 130 8.14 4.92 -26.03
CA THR A 130 7.98 6.37 -25.95
C THR A 130 8.41 6.92 -24.58
N HIS A 131 8.56 8.25 -24.50
CA HIS A 131 8.75 8.96 -23.23
C HIS A 131 7.43 9.23 -22.48
N ASN A 132 6.29 8.68 -22.95
CA ASN A 132 5.02 8.76 -22.25
C ASN A 132 5.00 7.74 -21.10
N HIS A 133 5.80 8.01 -20.07
CA HIS A 133 5.98 7.14 -18.93
C HIS A 133 4.68 6.96 -18.14
N VAL A 134 4.23 5.71 -18.03
CA VAL A 134 3.06 5.31 -17.23
C VAL A 134 3.35 5.39 -15.73
N ILE A 135 4.60 5.15 -15.34
CA ILE A 135 5.07 5.26 -13.96
C ILE A 135 6.26 6.22 -13.82
N HIS A 136 6.39 6.78 -12.62
CA HIS A 136 7.60 7.39 -12.09
C HIS A 136 7.95 6.65 -10.80
N ALA A 137 9.23 6.42 -10.50
CA ALA A 137 9.64 5.85 -9.22
C ALA A 137 10.79 6.67 -8.65
N THR A 138 10.81 6.77 -7.33
CA THR A 138 11.80 7.55 -6.58
C THR A 138 13.19 6.98 -6.75
N ASP A 139 14.19 7.84 -6.87
CA ASP A 139 15.59 7.43 -6.94
C ASP A 139 16.18 7.22 -5.54
N SER A 140 15.65 7.89 -4.51
CA SER A 140 16.08 7.78 -3.10
C SER A 140 14.94 7.79 -2.09
N GLU A 141 15.18 7.29 -0.86
CA GLU A 141 14.22 7.37 0.26
C GLU A 141 13.89 8.83 0.64
N SER A 142 14.81 9.77 0.39
CA SER A 142 14.56 11.21 0.60
C SER A 142 13.45 11.74 -0.32
N GLN A 143 13.42 11.30 -1.57
CA GLN A 143 12.32 11.62 -2.49
C GLN A 143 10.99 11.01 -2.01
N THR A 144 11.01 9.75 -1.55
CA THR A 144 9.83 9.12 -0.93
C THR A 144 9.32 9.91 0.25
N ASN A 145 10.22 10.37 1.12
CA ASN A 145 9.91 11.20 2.28
C ASN A 145 9.26 12.54 1.88
N HIS A 146 9.77 13.18 0.82
CA HIS A 146 9.17 14.38 0.27
C HIS A 146 7.76 14.13 -0.28
N MET A 147 7.55 13.05 -1.04
CA MET A 147 6.23 12.68 -1.56
C MET A 147 5.21 12.42 -0.44
N LEU A 148 5.61 11.73 0.63
CA LEU A 148 4.74 11.52 1.80
C LEU A 148 4.37 12.84 2.48
N LYS A 149 5.33 13.75 2.66
CA LYS A 149 5.05 15.10 3.20
C LYS A 149 4.10 15.89 2.32
N TYR A 150 4.24 15.80 1.00
CA TYR A 150 3.30 16.41 0.04
C TYR A 150 1.86 15.88 0.24
N LEU A 151 1.71 14.59 0.53
CA LEU A 151 0.41 13.96 0.82
C LEU A 151 -0.14 14.27 2.22
N GLY A 152 0.58 15.06 3.04
CA GLY A 152 0.14 15.47 4.38
C GLY A 152 0.70 14.62 5.52
N TYR A 153 1.62 13.68 5.25
CA TYR A 153 2.32 12.93 6.28
C TYR A 153 3.53 13.72 6.78
N GLU A 154 3.35 14.54 7.82
CA GLU A 154 4.39 15.46 8.33
C GLU A 154 5.72 14.77 8.69
N SER A 155 5.64 13.56 9.27
CA SER A 155 6.80 12.73 9.61
C SER A 155 7.34 11.90 8.44
N GLY A 156 6.76 12.05 7.24
CA GLY A 156 7.20 11.41 6.00
C GLY A 156 7.29 9.89 6.11
N VAL A 157 8.46 9.32 5.80
CA VAL A 157 8.68 7.86 5.81
C VAL A 157 8.38 7.24 7.17
N GLU A 158 8.69 7.94 8.26
CA GLU A 158 8.40 7.45 9.62
C GLU A 158 6.90 7.29 9.88
N ALA A 159 6.02 7.99 9.14
CA ALA A 159 4.58 7.85 9.27
C ALA A 159 4.07 6.46 8.88
N ILE A 160 4.74 5.80 7.92
CA ILE A 160 4.27 4.52 7.33
C ILE A 160 5.16 3.33 7.67
N LYS A 161 6.31 3.53 8.33
CA LYS A 161 7.11 2.44 8.89
C LYS A 161 6.30 1.66 9.94
N ARG A 162 6.30 0.32 9.84
CA ARG A 162 5.68 -0.57 10.83
C ARG A 162 6.51 -0.57 12.11
N SER A 163 5.84 -0.59 13.27
CA SER A 163 6.53 -0.75 14.55
C SER A 163 6.52 -2.22 14.98
N LYS A 164 7.69 -2.77 15.32
CA LYS A 164 7.79 -4.10 15.95
C LYS A 164 7.80 -3.92 17.46
N LYS A 165 6.63 -3.73 18.05
CA LYS A 165 6.43 -3.87 19.50
C LYS A 165 6.07 -5.32 19.82
N ILE A 166 5.77 -5.62 21.09
CA ILE A 166 5.32 -6.94 21.58
C ILE A 166 4.12 -7.47 20.77
N ILE A 167 3.30 -6.57 20.22
CA ILE A 167 2.22 -6.88 19.29
C ILE A 167 2.48 -6.13 17.98
N GLU A 168 2.39 -6.83 16.85
CA GLU A 168 2.49 -6.20 15.52
C GLU A 168 1.29 -5.26 15.34
N THR A 169 1.58 -3.96 15.26
CA THR A 169 0.56 -2.93 15.05
C THR A 169 0.80 -2.26 13.70
N PRO A 170 -0.23 -2.17 12.84
CA PRO A 170 -0.16 -1.40 11.60
C PRO A 170 0.21 0.06 11.86
N TYR A 171 0.80 0.72 10.85
CA TYR A 171 1.31 2.09 11.00
C TYR A 171 0.22 3.11 11.37
N TYR A 172 -1.04 2.84 11.03
CA TYR A 172 -2.18 3.70 11.34
C TYR A 172 -2.72 3.55 12.78
N LEU A 173 -2.15 2.64 13.60
CA LEU A 173 -2.52 2.42 15.02
C LEU A 173 -1.38 2.79 16.01
N LYS A 174 -0.43 3.64 15.59
CA LYS A 174 0.79 3.98 16.36
C LYS A 174 0.57 4.57 17.76
N SER A 175 -0.61 5.13 18.03
CA SER A 175 -0.98 5.78 19.30
C SER A 175 -1.49 4.83 20.40
N ALA A 176 -1.58 3.52 20.14
CA ALA A 176 -2.06 2.54 21.10
C ALA A 176 -1.29 2.63 22.44
N SER A 177 -1.97 3.07 23.50
CA SER A 177 -1.37 3.29 24.83
C SER A 177 -1.47 2.05 25.72
N LEU A 178 -2.53 1.26 25.56
CA LEU A 178 -2.76 0.01 26.30
C LEU A 178 -3.30 -1.09 25.39
N ALA A 179 -2.87 -2.32 25.64
CA ALA A 179 -3.29 -3.52 24.93
C ALA A 179 -3.76 -4.59 25.93
N LYS A 180 -4.95 -5.15 25.70
CA LYS A 180 -5.51 -6.23 26.51
C LYS A 180 -5.95 -7.40 25.63
N ILE A 181 -5.36 -8.57 25.86
CA ILE A 181 -5.77 -9.82 25.20
C ILE A 181 -6.97 -10.41 25.94
N LYS A 182 -8.01 -10.81 25.21
CA LYS A 182 -9.18 -11.51 25.76
C LYS A 182 -9.87 -12.40 24.74
N SER A 183 -10.60 -13.40 25.21
CA SER A 183 -11.57 -14.15 24.39
C SER A 183 -12.89 -13.39 24.37
N ILE A 184 -13.52 -13.26 23.21
CA ILE A 184 -14.88 -12.73 23.07
C ILE A 184 -15.70 -13.60 22.13
N ASN A 185 -17.02 -13.59 22.31
CA ASN A 185 -17.93 -14.18 21.33
C ASN A 185 -17.77 -13.45 19.99
N ILE A 186 -17.58 -14.23 18.92
CA ILE A 186 -17.36 -13.71 17.57
C ILE A 186 -18.58 -12.95 17.02
N ASP A 187 -19.78 -13.24 17.49
CA ASP A 187 -21.01 -12.52 17.13
C ASP A 187 -21.02 -11.08 17.67
N ASN A 188 -20.15 -10.76 18.63
CA ASN A 188 -19.96 -9.41 19.16
C ASN A 188 -18.87 -8.62 18.42
N LEU A 189 -18.27 -9.19 17.37
CA LEU A 189 -17.32 -8.49 16.52
C LEU A 189 -18.02 -7.77 15.38
N TYR A 190 -17.64 -6.51 15.21
CA TYR A 190 -18.07 -5.63 14.14
C TYR A 190 -16.86 -5.17 13.34
N CYS A 191 -17.09 -4.72 12.12
CA CYS A 191 -16.06 -4.16 11.27
C CYS A 191 -16.57 -2.92 10.56
N SER A 192 -15.63 -2.06 10.14
CA SER A 192 -15.97 -0.91 9.30
C SER A 192 -15.95 -1.32 7.83
N VAL A 193 -17.06 -1.10 7.13
CA VAL A 193 -17.18 -1.31 5.69
C VAL A 193 -17.37 0.04 5.00
N VAL A 194 -16.72 0.18 3.86
CA VAL A 194 -16.79 1.39 3.04
C VAL A 194 -17.95 1.30 2.06
N SER A 195 -18.71 2.38 1.89
CA SER A 195 -19.75 2.50 0.88
C SER A 195 -19.69 3.87 0.24
N GLY A 196 -20.18 4.02 -1.00
CA GLY A 196 -20.13 5.29 -1.70
C GLY A 196 -20.03 5.08 -3.20
N GLU A 197 -19.67 6.13 -3.93
CA GLU A 197 -19.61 6.12 -5.40
C GLU A 197 -18.22 5.79 -5.91
N SER A 198 -17.17 6.17 -5.19
CA SER A 198 -15.78 6.07 -5.63
C SER A 198 -14.80 5.99 -4.45
N TRP A 199 -13.51 5.90 -4.76
CA TRP A 199 -12.44 5.89 -3.77
C TRP A 199 -12.26 7.24 -3.05
N ASP A 200 -12.74 8.35 -3.64
CA ASP A 200 -12.69 9.72 -3.10
C ASP A 200 -14.06 10.25 -2.63
N ASN A 201 -15.14 9.50 -2.86
CA ASN A 201 -16.48 9.80 -2.37
C ASN A 201 -17.06 8.56 -1.66
N PHE A 202 -16.80 8.46 -0.36
CA PHE A 202 -17.21 7.32 0.45
C PHE A 202 -17.53 7.68 1.91
N ASP A 203 -18.33 6.83 2.51
CA ASP A 203 -18.66 6.77 3.93
C ASP A 203 -18.21 5.43 4.52
N LYS A 204 -18.10 5.39 5.85
CA LYS A 204 -17.82 4.17 6.61
C LYS A 204 -19.02 3.83 7.47
N LYS A 205 -19.43 2.56 7.44
CA LYS A 205 -20.47 2.01 8.32
C LYS A 205 -19.92 0.86 9.15
N THR A 206 -20.32 0.79 10.40
CA THR A 206 -20.02 -0.35 11.28
C THR A 206 -21.07 -1.44 11.09
N VAL A 207 -20.64 -2.64 10.72
CA VAL A 207 -21.52 -3.79 10.43
C VAL A 207 -20.97 -5.08 11.07
N PRO A 208 -21.81 -6.10 11.31
CA PRO A 208 -21.35 -7.44 11.67
C PRO A 208 -20.38 -8.02 10.63
N ILE A 209 -19.51 -8.95 11.03
CA ILE A 209 -18.54 -9.59 10.13
C ILE A 209 -19.23 -10.22 8.90
N GLN A 210 -20.39 -10.83 9.11
CA GLN A 210 -21.15 -11.57 8.10
C GLN A 210 -21.63 -10.68 6.94
N GLU A 211 -21.77 -9.37 7.19
CA GLU A 211 -22.15 -8.37 6.18
C GLU A 211 -20.93 -7.76 5.46
N SER A 212 -19.72 -8.11 5.88
CA SER A 212 -18.51 -7.57 5.26
C SER A 212 -18.29 -8.13 3.86
N PRO A 213 -17.78 -7.32 2.89
CA PRO A 213 -17.41 -7.81 1.57
C PRO A 213 -16.43 -8.98 1.62
N GLN A 214 -15.55 -9.01 2.62
CA GLN A 214 -14.58 -10.09 2.87
C GLN A 214 -15.28 -11.41 3.17
N PHE A 215 -16.25 -11.40 4.08
CA PHE A 215 -17.02 -12.59 4.44
C PHE A 215 -17.91 -13.04 3.28
N LEU A 216 -18.69 -12.12 2.70
CA LEU A 216 -19.54 -12.39 1.55
C LEU A 216 -18.74 -12.91 0.35
N GLY A 217 -17.52 -12.42 0.17
CA GLY A 217 -16.58 -12.90 -0.85
C GLY A 217 -16.24 -14.37 -0.70
N LEU A 218 -16.02 -14.84 0.55
CA LEU A 218 -15.66 -16.22 0.83
C LEU A 218 -16.86 -17.17 0.84
N THR A 219 -18.02 -16.71 1.32
CA THR A 219 -19.18 -17.58 1.55
C THR A 219 -20.19 -17.55 0.40
N GLN A 220 -20.14 -16.54 -0.48
CA GLN A 220 -21.08 -16.38 -1.59
C GLN A 220 -20.36 -16.27 -2.93
N ASN A 221 -19.72 -15.12 -3.20
CA ASN A 221 -19.03 -14.86 -4.46
C ASN A 221 -17.86 -13.88 -4.25
N MET A 222 -16.64 -14.31 -4.57
CA MET A 222 -15.42 -13.51 -4.42
C MET A 222 -15.44 -12.22 -5.24
N ASP A 223 -16.21 -12.15 -6.33
CA ASP A 223 -16.37 -10.93 -7.13
C ASP A 223 -16.91 -9.75 -6.32
N ILE A 224 -17.66 -10.01 -5.25
CA ILE A 224 -18.13 -8.98 -4.30
C ILE A 224 -16.92 -8.28 -3.68
N TYR A 225 -15.96 -9.07 -3.19
CA TYR A 225 -14.77 -8.54 -2.54
C TYR A 225 -13.79 -7.92 -3.54
N ILE A 226 -13.61 -8.54 -4.71
CA ILE A 226 -12.79 -8.00 -5.81
C ILE A 226 -13.31 -6.63 -6.24
N SER A 227 -14.61 -6.51 -6.48
CA SER A 227 -15.24 -5.25 -6.88
C SER A 227 -15.12 -4.18 -5.79
N TYR A 228 -15.30 -4.59 -4.52
CA TYR A 228 -15.11 -3.72 -3.37
C TYR A 228 -13.69 -3.14 -3.30
N ILE A 229 -12.66 -3.99 -3.41
CA ILE A 229 -11.26 -3.53 -3.43
C ILE A 229 -11.01 -2.62 -4.62
N LYS A 230 -11.38 -3.05 -5.84
CA LYS A 230 -11.15 -2.27 -7.07
C LYS A 230 -11.75 -0.87 -6.97
N LYS A 231 -12.91 -0.74 -6.35
CA LYS A 231 -13.64 0.53 -6.19
C LYS A 231 -12.97 1.48 -5.19
N TYR A 232 -12.50 0.97 -4.05
CA TYR A 232 -12.04 1.82 -2.93
C TYR A 232 -10.52 1.80 -2.69
N ARG A 233 -9.74 1.03 -3.46
CA ARG A 233 -8.27 0.96 -3.36
C ARG A 233 -7.63 2.34 -3.57
N GLY A 234 -6.71 2.68 -2.67
CA GLY A 234 -6.01 3.97 -2.65
C GLY A 234 -6.79 5.09 -1.99
N GLY A 235 -8.10 4.94 -1.80
CA GLY A 235 -8.92 5.85 -1.01
C GLY A 235 -9.06 5.35 0.42
N ALA A 236 -10.22 4.82 0.76
CA ALA A 236 -10.47 4.22 2.06
C ALA A 236 -9.65 2.93 2.34
N LEU A 237 -9.25 2.22 1.28
CA LEU A 237 -8.49 0.97 1.35
C LEU A 237 -7.05 1.20 0.90
N GLN A 238 -6.15 1.42 1.85
CA GLN A 238 -4.77 1.82 1.56
C GLN A 238 -3.72 0.72 1.78
N GLU A 239 -4.10 -0.43 2.36
CA GLU A 239 -3.20 -1.58 2.49
C GLU A 239 -3.14 -2.44 1.21
N ASP A 240 -2.20 -3.38 1.17
CA ASP A 240 -2.12 -4.38 0.10
C ASP A 240 -3.16 -5.50 0.24
N TYR A 241 -4.42 -5.18 -0.11
CA TYR A 241 -5.49 -6.17 -0.17
C TYR A 241 -5.29 -7.09 -1.39
N ASN A 242 -4.54 -8.18 -1.20
CA ASN A 242 -4.31 -9.23 -2.19
C ASN A 242 -5.37 -10.34 -2.08
N VAL A 243 -6.28 -10.39 -3.05
CA VAL A 243 -7.40 -11.35 -3.08
C VAL A 243 -6.93 -12.78 -3.28
N LYS A 244 -5.91 -13.02 -4.12
CA LYS A 244 -5.37 -14.37 -4.35
C LYS A 244 -4.80 -14.93 -3.05
N ARG A 245 -3.96 -14.15 -2.37
CA ARG A 245 -3.40 -14.51 -1.06
C ARG A 245 -4.49 -14.77 -0.02
N PHE A 246 -5.55 -13.96 -0.01
CA PHE A 246 -6.72 -14.20 0.83
C PHE A 246 -7.34 -15.56 0.50
N GLN A 247 -7.74 -15.82 -0.75
CA GLN A 247 -8.32 -17.11 -1.14
C GLN A 247 -7.43 -18.33 -0.86
N GLU A 248 -6.11 -18.21 -1.00
CA GLU A 248 -5.18 -19.30 -0.71
C GLU A 248 -5.09 -19.58 0.78
N LEU A 249 -4.96 -18.52 1.60
CA LEU A 249 -4.89 -18.64 3.05
C LEU A 249 -6.17 -19.29 3.60
N SER A 250 -7.34 -19.03 3.03
CA SER A 250 -8.61 -19.58 3.53
C SER A 250 -8.63 -21.11 3.64
N LYS A 251 -7.81 -21.81 2.85
CA LYS A 251 -7.81 -23.27 2.77
C LYS A 251 -7.10 -23.95 3.94
N SER A 252 -6.11 -23.29 4.52
CA SER A 252 -5.26 -23.86 5.58
C SER A 252 -5.09 -22.95 6.80
N PHE A 253 -5.69 -21.76 6.81
CA PHE A 253 -5.50 -20.78 7.87
C PHE A 253 -5.95 -21.28 9.24
N GLU A 254 -5.03 -21.32 10.19
CA GLU A 254 -5.33 -21.56 11.60
C GLU A 254 -4.98 -20.31 12.41
N TYR A 255 -5.92 -19.86 13.25
CA TYR A 255 -5.77 -18.60 13.94
C TYR A 255 -4.74 -18.70 15.07
N LEU A 256 -3.75 -17.82 15.06
CA LEU A 256 -2.62 -17.79 16.02
C LEU A 256 -1.78 -19.07 16.03
N SER A 257 -1.75 -19.81 14.90
CA SER A 257 -0.79 -20.89 14.71
C SER A 257 0.58 -20.36 14.25
N PRO A 258 1.68 -21.12 14.45
CA PRO A 258 3.00 -20.71 13.98
C PRO A 258 3.04 -20.42 12.47
N PRO A 259 3.74 -19.35 12.03
CA PRO A 259 4.54 -18.37 12.78
C PRO A 259 3.77 -17.07 13.15
N TYR A 260 2.44 -17.13 13.27
CA TYR A 260 1.54 -15.99 13.44
C TYR A 260 0.92 -15.91 14.84
N GLU A 261 1.59 -16.43 15.85
CA GLU A 261 1.09 -16.54 17.24
C GLU A 261 0.78 -15.18 17.87
N ASN A 262 1.38 -14.10 17.36
CA ASN A 262 1.19 -12.73 17.82
C ASN A 262 0.30 -11.89 16.89
N SER A 263 -0.26 -12.48 15.83
CA SER A 263 -1.07 -11.79 14.81
C SER A 263 -2.54 -11.69 15.22
N TYR A 264 -2.79 -11.11 16.39
CA TYR A 264 -4.14 -10.94 16.93
C TYR A 264 -5.04 -10.13 15.98
N VAL A 265 -6.34 -10.40 16.00
CA VAL A 265 -7.35 -9.44 15.54
C VAL A 265 -7.34 -8.27 16.51
N LEU A 266 -7.06 -7.08 16.00
CA LEU A 266 -6.98 -5.86 16.79
C LEU A 266 -8.36 -5.20 16.83
N VAL A 267 -8.84 -4.82 18.01
CA VAL A 267 -10.18 -4.26 18.19
C VAL A 267 -10.16 -3.00 19.06
N SER A 268 -11.11 -2.10 18.83
CA SER A 268 -11.51 -1.04 19.77
C SER A 268 -12.88 -1.37 20.36
N LEU A 269 -13.18 -0.87 21.55
CA LEU A 269 -14.51 -0.96 22.14
C LEU A 269 -15.22 0.39 21.97
N ASN A 270 -16.24 0.44 21.12
CA ASN A 270 -17.03 1.65 20.86
C ASN A 270 -18.51 1.30 21.06
N ASP A 271 -19.23 2.03 21.91
CA ASP A 271 -20.67 1.84 22.18
C ASP A 271 -21.03 0.35 22.42
N ASP A 272 -20.29 -0.31 23.33
CA ASP A 272 -20.41 -1.73 23.67
C ASP A 272 -20.14 -2.74 22.52
N LYS A 273 -19.63 -2.27 21.38
CA LYS A 273 -19.26 -3.10 20.23
C LYS A 273 -17.75 -3.22 20.09
N TYR A 274 -17.27 -4.43 19.86
CA TYR A 274 -15.87 -4.66 19.50
C TYR A 274 -15.69 -4.42 17.99
N VAL A 275 -15.18 -3.25 17.62
CA VAL A 275 -14.93 -2.88 16.23
C VAL A 275 -13.50 -3.26 15.85
N ILE A 276 -13.36 -4.12 14.85
CA ILE A 276 -12.08 -4.55 14.28
C ILE A 276 -11.37 -3.35 13.65
N LEU A 277 -10.14 -3.13 14.11
CA LEU A 277 -9.20 -2.16 13.57
C LEU A 277 -8.23 -2.80 12.58
N ASP A 278 -7.82 -4.04 12.84
CA ASP A 278 -6.99 -4.86 11.94
C ASP A 278 -7.31 -6.35 12.10
N GLY A 279 -7.10 -7.13 11.03
CA GLY A 279 -7.28 -8.58 11.07
C GLY A 279 -8.67 -9.06 10.69
N LEU A 280 -9.47 -8.26 9.99
CA LEU A 280 -10.80 -8.66 9.50
C LEU A 280 -10.78 -9.96 8.70
N HIS A 281 -9.76 -10.17 7.85
CA HIS A 281 -9.58 -11.44 7.13
C HIS A 281 -9.46 -12.64 8.06
N ARG A 282 -8.65 -12.51 9.12
CA ARG A 282 -8.46 -13.56 10.14
C ARG A 282 -9.77 -13.84 10.87
N ALA A 283 -10.50 -12.78 11.25
CA ALA A 283 -11.81 -12.90 11.89
C ALA A 283 -12.84 -13.61 10.99
N CYS A 284 -12.88 -13.28 9.70
CA CYS A 284 -13.77 -13.95 8.73
C CYS A 284 -13.50 -15.45 8.66
N TYR A 285 -12.24 -15.87 8.56
CA TYR A 285 -11.91 -17.30 8.53
C TYR A 285 -12.26 -18.02 9.81
N HIS A 286 -11.93 -17.40 10.94
CA HIS A 286 -12.25 -17.95 12.24
C HIS A 286 -13.76 -18.17 12.39
N PHE A 287 -14.56 -17.23 11.89
CA PHE A 287 -16.02 -17.34 11.83
C PHE A 287 -16.48 -18.48 10.93
N ILE A 288 -15.98 -18.55 9.69
CA ILE A 288 -16.39 -19.55 8.69
C ILE A 288 -16.09 -20.98 9.17
N LYS A 289 -15.03 -21.17 9.96
CA LYS A 289 -14.70 -22.46 10.59
C LYS A 289 -15.67 -22.88 11.70
N GLY A 290 -16.66 -22.06 12.04
CA GLY A 290 -17.67 -22.37 13.06
C GLY A 290 -17.22 -22.08 14.50
N ASN A 291 -16.07 -21.43 14.70
CA ASN A 291 -15.59 -21.08 16.03
C ASN A 291 -16.46 -19.97 16.63
N ARG A 292 -16.90 -20.15 17.88
CA ARG A 292 -17.79 -19.20 18.57
C ARG A 292 -17.06 -18.11 19.34
N GLU A 293 -15.82 -18.38 19.74
CA GLU A 293 -14.98 -17.42 20.46
C GLU A 293 -13.70 -17.15 19.71
N ILE A 294 -13.21 -15.91 19.81
CA ILE A 294 -11.95 -15.47 19.21
C ILE A 294 -11.12 -14.69 20.23
N LYS A 295 -9.82 -15.03 20.30
CA LYS A 295 -8.86 -14.25 21.08
C LYS A 295 -8.54 -12.95 20.33
N VAL A 296 -8.83 -11.81 20.91
CA VAL A 296 -8.55 -10.49 20.31
C VAL A 296 -7.57 -9.70 21.16
N CYS A 297 -6.90 -8.74 20.55
CA CYS A 297 -6.17 -7.71 21.26
C CYS A 297 -6.98 -6.42 21.23
N GLN A 298 -7.58 -6.05 22.35
CA GLN A 298 -8.23 -4.75 22.51
C GLN A 298 -7.17 -3.67 22.69
N ILE A 299 -7.23 -2.66 21.83
CA ILE A 299 -6.43 -1.46 21.91
C ILE A 299 -7.30 -0.31 22.44
N THR A 300 -6.77 0.45 23.39
CA THR A 300 -7.30 1.75 23.78
C THR A 300 -6.27 2.83 23.47
N ASN A 301 -6.73 3.91 22.86
CA ASN A 301 -5.94 5.13 22.69
C ASN A 301 -6.02 5.95 23.97
#